data_AF-A0A069J924-F1
#
_entry.id   AF-A0A069J924-F1
#
_cell.length_a   1.000
_cell.length_b   1.000
_cell.length_c   1.000
_cell.angle_alpha   90.00
_cell.angle_beta   90.00
_cell.angle_gamma   90.00
#
_symmetry.space_group_name_H-M   'P 1'
#
loop_
_entity.id
_entity.type
_entity.pdbx_description
1 polymer ?
#
loop_
_entity_poly.entity_id
_entity_poly.type
_entity_poly.pdbx_seq_one_letter_code
_entity_poly.pdbx_strand_id
1 'polypeptide(L)'
;MSVKAKRGHRSHGVVVRSRRKEALFTPDEYALIEQASTMRGLKSGAFIAASAVETAKAMTTGSGENAPATVHELRGVAAEVRELRRLLGNVAGNLNDVARHANSTGQLGGNADAVLEFTRRTNTKIDAWLMEHLRSLR
;
A
#
# COMPACT_ATOMS: atom_id res chain seq x y z
N MET A 1 41.00 3.09 14.97
CA MET A 1 40.74 1.64 14.97
C MET A 1 39.24 1.42 15.14
N SER A 2 38.53 0.99 14.09
CA SER A 2 37.07 0.84 14.12
C SER A 2 36.71 -0.52 14.72
N VAL A 3 35.98 -0.51 15.83
CA VAL A 3 35.50 -1.71 16.53
C VAL A 3 34.51 -2.42 15.61
N LYS A 4 34.90 -3.56 15.03
CA LYS A 4 33.99 -4.42 14.26
C LYS A 4 32.86 -4.90 15.20
N ALA A 5 31.71 -4.24 15.12
CA ALA A 5 30.50 -4.70 15.79
C ALA A 5 30.23 -6.16 15.40
N LYS A 6 30.05 -7.03 16.40
CA LYS A 6 29.87 -8.48 16.21
C LYS A 6 28.48 -8.71 15.59
N ARG A 7 28.42 -8.73 14.25
CA ARG A 7 27.17 -8.95 13.50
C ARG A 7 26.51 -10.26 13.94
N GLY A 8 25.22 -10.20 14.27
CA GLY A 8 24.46 -11.30 14.82
C GLY A 8 24.17 -12.40 13.78
N HIS A 9 24.11 -13.64 14.26
CA HIS A 9 23.37 -14.68 13.56
C HIS A 9 21.87 -14.51 13.85
N ARG A 10 21.00 -15.10 13.03
CA ARG A 10 19.56 -15.17 13.38
C ARG A 10 19.41 -15.93 14.69
N SER A 11 18.35 -15.66 15.43
CA SER A 11 17.98 -16.47 16.59
C SER A 11 17.99 -17.96 16.22
N HIS A 12 18.70 -18.76 17.03
CA HIS A 12 18.63 -20.21 16.93
C HIS A 12 17.21 -20.64 17.30
N GLY A 13 16.52 -21.32 16.38
CA GLY A 13 15.30 -22.03 16.71
C GLY A 13 15.64 -23.40 17.31
N VAL A 14 14.68 -23.98 18.02
CA VAL A 14 14.76 -25.36 18.57
C VAL A 14 14.99 -26.40 17.44
N VAL A 15 14.59 -26.07 16.21
CA VAL A 15 14.76 -26.93 15.03
C VAL A 15 15.98 -26.51 14.21
N VAL A 16 16.88 -27.46 14.00
CA VAL A 16 18.07 -27.29 13.15
C VAL A 16 17.66 -27.16 11.68
N ARG A 17 18.14 -26.12 11.00
CA ARG A 17 17.93 -25.96 9.56
C ARG A 17 18.89 -26.90 8.81
N SER A 18 18.35 -27.93 8.15
CA SER A 18 19.12 -28.96 7.45
C SER A 18 19.26 -28.75 5.93
N ARG A 19 18.50 -27.82 5.34
CA ARG A 19 18.51 -27.58 3.88
C ARG A 19 19.37 -26.37 3.52
N ARG A 20 20.36 -26.56 2.63
CA ARG A 20 21.21 -25.52 2.05
C ARG A 20 20.83 -25.27 0.59
N LYS A 21 20.84 -24.02 0.17
CA LYS A 21 20.74 -23.57 -1.23
C LYS A 21 21.79 -22.51 -1.49
N GLU A 22 22.33 -22.51 -2.70
CA GLU A 22 23.33 -21.56 -3.17
C GLU A 22 22.70 -20.67 -4.24
N ALA A 23 23.00 -19.37 -4.17
CA ALA A 23 22.51 -18.36 -5.08
C ALA A 23 23.68 -17.47 -5.49
N LEU A 24 23.75 -17.16 -6.78
CA LEU A 24 24.73 -16.25 -7.35
C LEU A 24 24.11 -14.85 -7.41
N PHE A 25 24.91 -13.84 -7.10
CA PHE A 25 24.53 -12.43 -7.13
C PHE A 25 25.55 -11.66 -7.94
N THR A 26 25.08 -10.66 -8.68
CA THR A 26 25.95 -9.63 -9.23
C THR A 26 26.60 -8.82 -8.10
N PRO A 27 27.72 -8.11 -8.37
CA PRO A 27 28.36 -7.27 -7.36
C PRO A 27 27.41 -6.22 -6.75
N ASP A 28 26.56 -5.62 -7.58
CA ASP A 28 25.60 -4.58 -7.14
C ASP A 28 24.50 -5.15 -6.25
N GLU A 29 23.93 -6.30 -6.63
CA GLU A 29 22.94 -7.01 -5.80
C GLU A 29 23.53 -7.41 -4.45
N TYR A 30 24.79 -7.88 -4.44
CA TYR A 30 25.45 -8.27 -3.21
C TYR A 30 25.74 -7.08 -2.29
N ALA A 31 26.14 -5.93 -2.85
CA ALA A 31 26.35 -4.69 -2.08
C ALA A 31 25.07 -4.21 -1.40
N LEU A 32 23.93 -4.25 -2.11
CA LEU A 32 22.61 -3.93 -1.56
C LEU A 32 22.24 -4.86 -0.41
N ILE A 33 22.47 -6.17 -0.57
CA ILE A 33 22.23 -7.17 0.48
C ILE A 33 23.11 -6.89 1.71
N GLU A 34 24.37 -6.51 1.53
CA GLU A 34 25.26 -6.20 2.64
C GLU A 34 24.78 -4.97 3.42
N GLN A 35 24.37 -3.91 2.73
CA GLN A 35 23.82 -2.71 3.36
C GLN A 35 22.57 -3.04 4.17
N ALA A 36 21.60 -3.75 3.57
CA ALA A 36 20.36 -4.13 4.23
C ALA A 36 20.61 -5.08 5.43
N SER A 37 21.55 -6.02 5.29
CA SER A 37 21.92 -6.92 6.39
C SER A 37 22.53 -6.17 7.58
N THR A 38 23.34 -5.14 7.30
CA THR A 38 23.96 -4.29 8.32
C THR A 38 22.90 -3.50 9.08
N MET A 39 21.94 -2.90 8.38
CA MET A 39 20.82 -2.18 9.00
C MET A 39 19.99 -3.08 9.93
N ARG A 40 19.83 -4.36 9.57
CA ARG A 40 19.14 -5.36 10.39
C ARG A 40 20.03 -6.01 11.46
N GLY A 41 21.32 -5.68 11.55
CA GLY A 41 22.27 -6.28 12.50
C GLY A 41 22.59 -7.75 12.22
N LEU A 42 22.33 -8.24 11.00
CA LEU A 42 22.51 -9.63 10.59
C LEU A 42 23.71 -9.80 9.65
N LYS A 43 24.28 -11.01 9.59
CA LYS A 43 25.18 -11.40 8.49
C LYS A 43 24.39 -11.52 7.18
N SER A 44 25.02 -11.28 6.01
CA SER A 44 24.36 -11.33 4.70
C SER A 44 23.60 -12.64 4.45
N GLY A 45 24.23 -13.80 4.71
CA GLY A 45 23.55 -15.10 4.60
C GLY A 45 22.41 -15.26 5.61
N ALA A 46 22.53 -14.67 6.81
CA ALA A 46 21.46 -14.61 7.79
C ALA A 46 20.34 -13.62 7.38
N PHE A 47 20.63 -12.57 6.65
CA PHE A 47 19.59 -11.71 6.11
C PHE A 47 18.83 -12.41 4.98
N ILE A 48 19.55 -12.97 3.99
CA ILE A 48 18.95 -13.57 2.77
C ILE A 48 17.86 -14.59 3.12
N ALA A 49 18.19 -15.65 3.85
CA ALA A 49 17.16 -16.66 4.12
C ALA A 49 16.16 -16.24 5.22
N ALA A 50 16.33 -15.11 5.91
CA ALA A 50 15.31 -14.59 6.83
C ALA A 50 14.26 -13.86 6.00
N SER A 51 14.73 -12.96 5.14
CA SER A 51 13.91 -12.27 4.14
C SER A 51 13.19 -13.28 3.22
N ALA A 52 13.87 -14.31 2.72
CA ALA A 52 13.24 -15.33 1.87
C ALA A 52 12.11 -16.09 2.59
N VAL A 53 12.28 -16.41 3.88
CA VAL A 53 11.24 -17.08 4.67
C VAL A 53 10.11 -16.12 5.03
N GLU A 54 10.41 -14.86 5.36
CA GLU A 54 9.41 -13.82 5.61
C GLU A 54 8.55 -13.57 4.37
N THR A 55 9.16 -13.42 3.20
CA THR A 55 8.48 -13.27 1.92
C THR A 55 7.67 -14.52 1.56
N ALA A 56 8.26 -15.71 1.69
CA ALA A 56 7.54 -16.96 1.42
C ALA A 56 6.36 -17.14 2.39
N LYS A 57 6.51 -16.78 3.66
CA LYS A 57 5.40 -16.75 4.62
C LYS A 57 4.32 -15.79 4.17
N ALA A 58 4.65 -14.53 3.86
CA ALA A 58 3.65 -13.56 3.39
C ALA A 58 2.88 -14.06 2.15
N MET A 59 3.55 -14.74 1.21
CA MET A 59 2.92 -15.32 0.02
C MET A 59 2.06 -16.56 0.34
N THR A 60 2.55 -17.45 1.21
CA THR A 60 1.88 -18.73 1.52
C THR A 60 0.77 -18.58 2.55
N THR A 61 0.91 -17.70 3.55
CA THR A 61 -0.17 -17.36 4.48
C THR A 61 -1.22 -16.46 3.83
N GLY A 62 -0.87 -15.77 2.74
CA GLY A 62 -1.78 -15.03 1.86
C GLY A 62 -2.44 -15.88 0.76
N SER A 63 -2.19 -17.19 0.69
CA SER A 63 -2.83 -18.10 -0.27
C SER A 63 -4.25 -18.54 0.12
N GLY A 64 -4.87 -17.86 1.09
CA GLY A 64 -6.33 -17.86 1.28
C GLY A 64 -6.84 -16.43 1.20
N GLU A 65 -7.41 -16.04 0.05
CA GLU A 65 -8.27 -14.87 -0.25
C GLU A 65 -7.86 -13.46 0.26
N ASN A 66 -6.77 -13.30 1.02
CA ASN A 66 -6.34 -12.03 1.63
C ASN A 66 -4.80 -11.99 1.72
N ALA A 67 -4.13 -11.91 0.56
CA ALA A 67 -2.71 -11.58 0.54
C ALA A 67 -2.51 -10.16 1.09
N PRO A 68 -1.52 -9.91 1.97
CA PRO A 68 -1.20 -8.55 2.37
C PRO A 68 -0.67 -7.81 1.15
N ALA A 69 -1.42 -6.81 0.68
CA ALA A 69 -1.06 -5.98 -0.46
C ALA A 69 0.39 -5.50 -0.31
N THR A 70 1.19 -5.64 -1.36
CA THR A 70 2.58 -5.16 -1.35
C THR A 70 2.60 -3.66 -1.00
N VAL A 71 3.70 -3.15 -0.44
CA VAL A 71 3.82 -1.71 -0.11
C VAL A 71 3.54 -0.82 -1.33
N HIS A 72 3.78 -1.34 -2.54
CA HIS A 72 3.44 -0.67 -3.79
C HIS A 72 1.93 -0.64 -4.05
N GLU A 73 1.25 -1.78 -3.92
CA GLU A 73 -0.23 -1.88 -4.02
C GLU A 73 -0.93 -0.99 -2.99
N LEU A 74 -0.48 -1.01 -1.73
CA LEU A 74 -1.03 -0.14 -0.67
C LEU A 74 -0.86 1.35 -0.98
N ARG A 75 0.26 1.74 -1.61
CA ARG A 75 0.48 3.13 -2.03
C ARG A 75 -0.42 3.52 -3.20
N GLY A 76 -0.66 2.60 -4.14
CA GLY A 76 -1.60 2.79 -5.25
C GLY A 76 -3.02 3.04 -4.73
N VAL A 77 -3.52 2.11 -3.92
CA VAL A 77 -4.86 2.23 -3.29
C VAL A 77 -4.97 3.52 -2.45
N ALA A 78 -3.94 3.88 -1.68
CA ALA A 78 -3.94 5.11 -0.91
C ALA A 78 -3.97 6.38 -1.79
N ALA A 79 -3.34 6.37 -2.96
CA ALA A 79 -3.41 7.48 -3.91
C ALA A 79 -4.82 7.61 -4.50
N GLU A 80 -5.43 6.49 -4.89
CA GLU A 80 -6.80 6.44 -5.41
C GLU A 80 -7.82 6.92 -4.37
N VAL A 81 -7.70 6.48 -3.11
CA VAL A 81 -8.55 6.95 -2.00
C VAL A 81 -8.40 8.46 -1.77
N ARG A 82 -7.19 9.02 -1.86
CA ARG A 82 -6.98 10.47 -1.72
C ARG A 82 -7.66 11.25 -2.85
N GLU A 83 -7.62 10.74 -4.07
CA GLU A 83 -8.27 11.38 -5.20
C GLU A 83 -9.80 11.34 -5.06
N LEU A 84 -10.37 10.21 -4.65
CA LEU A 84 -11.80 10.12 -4.33
C LEU A 84 -12.20 11.10 -3.22
N ARG A 85 -11.40 11.21 -2.16
CA ARG A 85 -11.63 12.18 -1.07
C ARG A 85 -11.62 13.62 -1.59
N ARG A 86 -10.71 13.96 -2.50
CA ARG A 86 -10.65 15.29 -3.14
C ARG A 86 -11.89 15.57 -3.98
N LEU A 87 -12.34 14.60 -4.78
CA LEU A 87 -13.56 14.72 -5.58
C LEU A 87 -14.80 14.93 -4.71
N LEU A 88 -14.93 14.18 -3.60
CA LEU A 88 -16.00 14.36 -2.62
C LEU A 88 -15.95 15.74 -1.95
N GLY A 89 -14.75 16.26 -1.63
CA GLY A 89 -14.60 17.61 -1.10
C GLY A 89 -15.13 18.69 -2.06
N ASN A 90 -14.85 18.56 -3.36
CA ASN A 90 -15.36 19.48 -4.38
C ASN A 90 -16.89 19.39 -4.52
N VAL A 91 -17.45 18.18 -4.51
CA VAL A 91 -18.91 17.97 -4.52
C VAL A 91 -19.56 18.65 -3.31
N ALA A 92 -19.03 18.42 -2.11
CA ALA A 92 -19.56 19.01 -0.89
C ALA A 92 -19.49 20.55 -0.91
N GLY A 93 -18.37 21.11 -1.39
CA GLY A 93 -18.22 22.56 -1.57
C GLY A 93 -19.28 23.15 -2.51
N ASN A 94 -19.43 22.55 -3.69
CA ASN A 94 -20.41 23.00 -4.69
C ASN A 94 -21.85 22.91 -4.17
N LEU A 95 -22.21 21.82 -3.49
CA LEU A 95 -23.53 21.66 -2.88
C LEU A 95 -23.78 22.70 -1.77
N ASN A 96 -22.76 22.98 -0.96
CA ASN A 96 -22.85 23.99 0.09
C ASN A 96 -23.04 25.40 -0.49
N ASP A 97 -22.42 25.71 -1.63
CA ASP A 97 -22.61 27.00 -2.31
C ASP A 97 -24.00 27.12 -2.94
N VAL A 98 -24.53 26.05 -3.54
CA VAL A 98 -25.93 26.01 -4.01
C VAL A 98 -26.91 26.18 -2.85
N ALA A 99 -26.68 25.50 -1.73
CA ALA A 99 -27.51 25.63 -0.54
C ALA A 99 -27.44 27.04 0.06
N ARG A 100 -26.25 27.64 0.15
CA ARG A 100 -26.10 29.02 0.64
C ARG A 100 -26.83 30.00 -0.27
N HIS A 101 -26.71 29.84 -1.58
CA HIS A 101 -27.43 30.68 -2.54
C HIS A 101 -28.94 30.55 -2.36
N ALA A 102 -29.45 29.31 -2.35
CA ALA A 102 -30.88 29.03 -2.16
C ALA A 102 -31.44 29.59 -0.85
N ASN A 103 -30.68 29.48 0.25
CA ASN A 103 -31.07 30.04 1.53
C ASN A 103 -31.09 31.58 1.52
N SER A 104 -30.26 32.22 0.70
CA SER A 104 -30.17 33.69 0.62
C SER A 104 -31.19 34.33 -0.33
N THR A 105 -31.56 33.64 -1.42
CA THR A 105 -32.43 34.18 -2.47
C THR A 105 -33.81 33.52 -2.53
N GLY A 106 -34.01 32.41 -1.81
CA GLY A 106 -35.21 31.58 -1.92
C GLY A 106 -35.29 30.80 -3.24
N GLN A 107 -34.26 30.86 -4.08
CA GLN A 107 -34.22 30.24 -5.41
C GLN A 107 -32.94 29.44 -5.59
N LEU A 108 -33.02 28.29 -6.26
CA LEU A 108 -31.83 27.56 -6.68
C LEU A 108 -31.07 28.41 -7.71
N GLY A 109 -29.76 28.58 -7.50
CA GLY A 109 -28.93 29.34 -8.44
C GLY A 109 -28.84 28.60 -9.78
N GLY A 110 -28.61 29.32 -10.88
CA GLY A 110 -28.56 28.74 -12.24
C GLY A 110 -27.54 27.61 -12.45
N ASN A 111 -26.62 27.41 -11.51
CA ASN A 111 -25.63 26.34 -11.52
C ASN A 111 -26.08 25.05 -10.80
N ALA A 112 -27.28 25.03 -10.19
CA ALA A 112 -27.75 23.92 -9.36
C ALA A 112 -27.80 22.59 -10.14
N ASP A 113 -28.28 22.61 -11.38
CA ASP A 113 -28.34 21.41 -12.22
C ASP A 113 -26.95 20.86 -12.56
N ALA A 114 -25.99 21.74 -12.87
CA ALA A 114 -24.61 21.36 -13.14
C ALA A 114 -23.93 20.74 -11.90
N VAL A 115 -24.23 21.26 -10.71
CA VAL A 115 -23.73 20.70 -9.44
C VAL A 115 -24.34 19.33 -9.16
N LEU A 116 -25.64 19.16 -9.38
CA LEU A 116 -26.32 17.86 -9.24
C LEU A 116 -25.79 16.83 -10.23
N GLU A 117 -25.56 17.23 -11.48
CA GLU A 117 -24.97 16.36 -12.51
C GLU A 117 -23.53 15.95 -12.15
N PHE A 118 -22.70 16.89 -11.69
CA PHE A 118 -21.35 16.60 -11.22
C PHE A 118 -21.35 15.66 -10.01
N THR A 119 -22.30 15.84 -9.09
CA THR A 119 -22.49 14.97 -7.92
C THR A 119 -22.84 13.55 -8.35
N ARG A 120 -23.82 13.37 -9.25
CA ARG A 120 -24.20 12.05 -9.78
C ARG A 120 -23.03 11.36 -10.47
N ARG A 121 -22.30 12.07 -11.34
CA ARG A 121 -21.11 11.53 -12.02
C ARG A 121 -20.02 11.10 -11.04
N THR A 122 -19.80 11.87 -9.98
CA THR A 122 -18.83 11.54 -8.94
C THR A 122 -19.25 10.31 -8.15
N ASN A 123 -20.54 10.19 -7.81
CA ASN A 123 -21.07 9.02 -7.11
C ASN A 123 -20.92 7.75 -7.95
N THR A 124 -21.29 7.81 -9.23
CA THR A 124 -21.10 6.69 -10.16
C THR A 124 -19.65 6.23 -10.27
N LYS A 125 -18.69 7.17 -10.26
CA LYS A 125 -17.25 6.84 -10.26
C LYS A 125 -16.82 6.13 -8.98
N ILE A 126 -17.31 6.57 -7.82
CA ILE A 126 -17.04 5.93 -6.53
C ILE A 126 -17.64 4.53 -6.50
N ASP A 127 -18.89 4.37 -6.92
CA ASP A 127 -19.58 3.07 -6.97
C ASP A 127 -18.85 2.09 -7.88
N ALA A 128 -18.45 2.53 -9.08
CA ALA A 128 -17.69 1.70 -10.02
C ALA A 128 -16.33 1.28 -9.44
N TRP A 129 -15.61 2.22 -8.82
CA TRP A 129 -14.32 1.94 -8.17
C TRP A 129 -14.45 0.95 -7.02
N LEU A 130 -15.49 1.10 -6.19
CA LEU A 130 -15.77 0.25 -5.04
C LEU A 130 -16.16 -1.17 -5.49
N MET A 131 -16.99 -1.29 -6.53
CA MET A 131 -17.37 -2.60 -7.09
C MET A 131 -16.19 -3.31 -7.77
N GLU A 132 -15.28 -2.56 -8.40
CA GLU A 132 -14.04 -3.13 -8.95
C GLU A 132 -13.15 -3.67 -7.83
N HIS A 133 -12.94 -2.88 -6.78
CA HIS A 133 -12.13 -3.31 -5.64
C HIS A 133 -12.77 -4.48 -4.87
N LEU A 134 -14.09 -4.48 -4.65
CA LEU A 134 -14.77 -5.61 -4.02
C LEU A 134 -14.70 -6.90 -4.84
N ARG A 135 -14.71 -6.80 -6.19
CA ARG A 135 -14.52 -7.96 -7.07
C ARG A 135 -13.09 -8.48 -7.03
N SER A 136 -12.10 -7.61 -6.85
CA SER A 136 -10.69 -8.02 -6.71
C SER A 136 -10.37 -8.71 -5.37
N LEU A 137 -11.26 -8.61 -4.38
CA LEU A 137 -11.14 -9.20 -3.04
C LEU A 137 -11.89 -10.54 -2.89
N ARG A 138 -12.50 -11.05 -3.97
CA ARG A 138 -13.34 -12.26 -3.99
C ARG A 138 -12.78 -13.26 -4.99
#